data_AF-K8E084-F1
#
_entry.id   AF-K8E084-F1
#
_cell.length_a   1.000
_cell.length_b   1.000
_cell.length_c   1.000
_cell.angle_alpha   90.00
_cell.angle_beta   90.00
_cell.angle_gamma   90.00
#
_symmetry.space_group_name_H-M   'P 1'
#
loop_
_entity.id
_entity.type
_entity.pdbx_description
1 polymer ?
#
loop_
_entity_poly.entity_id
_entity_poly.type
_entity_poly.pdbx_seq_one_letter_code
_entity_poly.pdbx_strand_id
1 'polypeptide(L)'
;MAVWRDERGIALPVVLVFITVFTLLGFTAAYLVTGQTTLGSRYAGSRDALHYAEAGCQNYLWHLNEGTPGNVEFDKDIKFADGWYRLQLISTGQQTVTLRATGWPAADPTNKRTIETRFRKRQFNQHVYLSHNDGSNIWWGDGEKCYGPLHTNTDLRIQGRPVFYGKVTYSNRLIKGTRYNPDFRAGPPQKVAGLVFPASNNQLKLLARQGGYYYEGRTSIMLLGSGQLVSRNAKRAGDDGKLGSPETRPLPANGVIYVDGTTGNDQYSNDKFDLSRGNVFVSGTLKGQLTIGAANDIYITGKDPTNYDYSKATATGGVRYAATTFTPVYQNGEQVGWTVSGDDMLGLVANNNVWILGRYWFTGSVQDVAPYDMAIQGVVFAINKGFGYETYDWYDKGTINLIGSLIQYKRLPVGLIGQSGYSKNYSFDPRMNYQTPPHFLEPSEAGWEVDYWQETANP
;
A
#
# COMPACT_ATOMS: atom_id res chain seq x y z
N MET A 1 82.73 -5.98 -64.69
CA MET A 1 82.52 -7.16 -63.84
C MET A 1 81.85 -6.70 -62.56
N ALA A 2 80.56 -6.97 -62.40
CA ALA A 2 79.87 -6.77 -61.13
C ALA A 2 80.15 -7.98 -60.24
N VAL A 3 80.75 -7.75 -59.07
CA VAL A 3 80.96 -8.80 -58.06
C VAL A 3 79.65 -8.96 -57.30
N TRP A 4 78.96 -10.07 -57.51
CA TRP A 4 77.80 -10.46 -56.71
C TRP A 4 78.29 -10.86 -55.31
N ARG A 5 77.89 -10.11 -54.28
CA ARG A 5 78.05 -10.52 -52.87
C ARG A 5 77.03 -11.61 -52.57
N ASP A 6 77.50 -12.74 -52.06
CA ASP A 6 76.67 -13.89 -51.73
C ASP A 6 75.88 -13.62 -50.42
N GLU A 7 74.56 -13.41 -50.53
CA GLU A 7 73.65 -13.09 -49.41
C GLU A 7 73.21 -14.34 -48.60
N ARG A 8 73.86 -15.49 -48.79
CA ARG A 8 73.47 -16.78 -48.19
C ARG A 8 73.58 -16.86 -46.66
N GLY A 9 74.12 -15.84 -45.98
CA GLY A 9 74.25 -15.78 -44.51
C GLY A 9 73.21 -14.92 -43.77
N ILE A 10 72.49 -14.03 -44.45
CA ILE A 10 71.55 -13.06 -43.83
C ILE A 10 70.13 -13.64 -43.70
N ALA A 11 69.79 -14.66 -44.50
CA ALA A 11 68.48 -15.29 -44.44
C ALA A 11 68.19 -15.95 -43.08
N LEU A 12 69.19 -16.54 -42.43
CA LEU A 12 68.99 -17.33 -41.21
C LEU A 12 68.68 -16.45 -39.97
N PRO A 13 69.40 -15.34 -39.71
CA PRO A 13 69.02 -14.38 -38.67
C PRO A 13 67.67 -13.71 -38.92
N VAL A 14 67.35 -13.36 -40.17
CA VAL A 14 66.07 -12.73 -40.53
C VAL A 14 64.91 -13.71 -40.26
N VAL A 15 65.04 -14.97 -40.67
CA VAL A 15 64.05 -16.02 -40.40
C VAL A 15 63.89 -16.26 -38.90
N LEU A 16 64.98 -16.27 -38.12
CA LEU A 16 64.92 -16.40 -36.67
C LEU A 16 64.19 -15.23 -35.99
N VAL A 17 64.45 -13.99 -36.42
CA VAL A 17 63.75 -12.80 -35.94
C VAL A 17 62.27 -12.87 -36.30
N PHE A 18 61.94 -13.29 -37.52
CA PHE A 18 60.55 -13.51 -37.92
C PHE A 18 59.87 -14.59 -37.07
N ILE A 19 60.52 -15.74 -36.82
CA ILE A 19 59.97 -16.81 -35.98
C ILE A 19 59.77 -16.33 -34.54
N THR A 20 60.72 -15.58 -33.97
CA THR A 20 60.57 -15.04 -32.60
C THR A 20 59.46 -14.01 -32.51
N VAL A 21 59.34 -13.11 -33.49
CA VAL A 21 58.23 -12.14 -33.53
C VAL A 21 56.89 -12.84 -33.74
N PHE A 22 56.80 -13.81 -34.66
CA PHE A 22 55.58 -14.58 -34.90
C PHE A 22 55.16 -15.44 -33.71
N THR A 23 56.11 -16.05 -32.99
CA THR A 23 55.81 -16.81 -31.77
C THR A 23 55.35 -15.89 -30.65
N LEU A 24 55.99 -14.74 -30.45
CA LEU A 24 55.56 -13.75 -29.45
C LEU A 24 54.15 -13.22 -29.74
N LEU A 25 53.86 -12.93 -31.02
CA LEU A 25 52.52 -12.53 -31.48
C LEU A 25 51.50 -13.65 -31.31
N GLY A 26 51.88 -14.91 -31.58
CA GLY A 26 51.02 -16.07 -31.37
C GLY A 26 50.67 -16.29 -29.89
N PHE A 27 51.66 -16.18 -28.99
CA PHE A 27 51.44 -16.31 -27.55
C PHE A 27 50.57 -15.17 -26.99
N THR A 28 50.81 -13.93 -27.42
CA THR A 28 50.01 -12.77 -26.97
C THR A 28 48.57 -12.85 -27.49
N ALA A 29 48.35 -13.28 -28.74
CA ALA A 29 47.01 -13.53 -29.28
C ALA A 29 46.29 -14.66 -28.53
N ALA A 30 46.97 -15.79 -28.27
CA ALA A 30 46.39 -16.90 -27.49
C ALA A 30 46.04 -16.47 -26.06
N TYR A 31 46.90 -15.67 -25.42
CA TYR A 31 46.66 -15.13 -24.08
C TYR A 31 45.49 -14.14 -24.05
N LEU A 32 45.38 -13.26 -25.06
CA LEU A 32 44.25 -12.33 -25.19
C LEU A 32 42.94 -13.08 -25.46
N VAL A 33 42.94 -14.08 -26.33
CA VAL A 33 41.76 -14.89 -26.64
C VAL A 33 41.31 -15.68 -25.41
N THR A 34 42.23 -16.34 -24.71
CA THR A 34 41.91 -17.08 -23.47
C THR A 34 41.45 -16.15 -22.34
N GLY A 35 42.02 -14.95 -22.24
CA GLY A 35 41.56 -13.92 -21.31
C GLY A 35 40.15 -13.43 -21.62
N GLN A 36 39.84 -13.15 -22.90
CA GLN A 36 38.51 -12.72 -23.34
C GLN A 36 37.45 -13.81 -23.19
N THR A 37 37.77 -15.06 -23.52
CA THR A 37 36.84 -16.20 -23.34
C THR A 37 36.59 -16.49 -21.86
N THR A 38 37.62 -16.39 -21.01
CA THR A 38 37.48 -16.57 -19.55
C THR A 38 36.67 -15.43 -18.93
N LEU A 39 36.86 -14.18 -19.37
CA LEU A 39 36.02 -13.06 -18.95
C LEU A 39 34.57 -13.29 -19.38
N GLY A 40 34.33 -13.64 -20.64
CA GLY A 40 33.00 -13.93 -21.17
C GLY A 40 32.30 -15.06 -20.43
N SER A 41 33.00 -16.17 -20.15
CA SER A 41 32.44 -17.29 -19.39
C SER A 41 32.17 -16.94 -17.93
N ARG A 42 33.03 -16.14 -17.28
CA ARG A 42 32.77 -15.61 -15.94
C ARG A 42 31.58 -14.67 -15.90
N TYR A 43 31.41 -13.82 -16.91
CA TYR A 43 30.23 -12.95 -17.03
C TYR A 43 28.95 -13.76 -17.21
N ALA A 44 28.97 -14.79 -18.07
CA ALA A 44 27.85 -15.71 -18.23
C ALA A 44 27.54 -16.44 -16.91
N GLY A 45 28.57 -17.06 -16.29
CA GLY A 45 28.41 -17.75 -15.01
C GLY A 45 27.98 -16.84 -13.86
N SER A 46 28.30 -15.54 -13.91
CA SER A 46 27.80 -14.55 -12.92
C SER A 46 26.31 -14.28 -13.09
N ARG A 47 25.83 -14.20 -14.35
CA ARG A 47 24.40 -14.08 -14.63
C ARG A 47 23.64 -15.33 -14.22
N ASP A 48 24.22 -16.51 -14.47
CA ASP A 48 23.65 -17.79 -14.07
C ASP A 48 23.60 -17.91 -12.54
N ALA A 49 24.68 -17.54 -11.84
CA ALA A 49 24.75 -17.48 -10.39
C ALA A 49 23.65 -16.59 -9.79
N LEU A 50 23.42 -15.40 -10.38
CA LEU A 50 22.33 -14.51 -9.97
C LEU A 50 20.97 -15.16 -10.21
N HIS A 51 20.75 -15.76 -11.38
CA HIS A 51 19.53 -16.50 -11.70
C HIS A 51 19.24 -17.63 -10.70
N TYR A 52 20.26 -18.36 -10.25
CA TYR A 52 20.10 -19.42 -9.25
C TYR A 52 19.74 -18.86 -7.88
N ALA A 53 20.34 -17.74 -7.47
CA ALA A 53 19.98 -17.05 -6.24
C ALA A 53 18.53 -16.54 -6.29
N GLU A 54 18.11 -15.94 -7.41
CA GLU A 54 16.73 -15.51 -7.65
C GLU A 54 15.75 -16.69 -7.59
N ALA A 55 16.10 -17.83 -8.19
CA ALA A 55 15.27 -19.04 -8.13
C ALA A 55 15.03 -19.51 -6.69
N GLY A 56 16.05 -19.46 -5.83
CA GLY A 56 15.90 -19.77 -4.41
C GLY A 56 14.94 -18.80 -3.69
N CYS A 57 15.06 -17.50 -3.95
CA CYS A 57 14.11 -16.51 -3.42
C CYS A 57 12.67 -16.75 -3.91
N GLN A 58 12.48 -17.09 -5.19
CA GLN A 58 11.15 -17.38 -5.75
C GLN A 58 10.56 -18.68 -5.16
N ASN A 59 11.38 -19.70 -4.92
CA ASN A 59 10.94 -20.92 -4.25
C ASN A 59 10.45 -20.62 -2.83
N TYR A 60 11.22 -19.84 -2.06
CA TYR A 60 10.80 -19.46 -0.71
C TYR A 60 9.52 -18.60 -0.72
N LEU A 61 9.39 -17.67 -1.67
CA LEU A 61 8.17 -16.89 -1.86
C LEU A 61 6.95 -17.76 -2.15
N TRP A 62 7.11 -18.82 -2.96
CA TRP A 62 6.04 -19.78 -3.21
C TRP A 62 5.61 -20.48 -1.93
N HIS A 63 6.56 -21.00 -1.14
CA HIS A 63 6.25 -21.65 0.15
C HIS A 63 5.61 -20.70 1.18
N LEU A 64 6.02 -19.42 1.19
CA LEU A 64 5.36 -18.39 2.00
C LEU A 64 3.89 -18.22 1.61
N ASN A 65 3.57 -18.24 0.32
CA ASN A 65 2.21 -18.10 -0.21
C ASN A 65 1.35 -19.35 0.01
N GLU A 66 1.94 -20.54 -0.01
CA GLU A 66 1.26 -21.82 0.29
C GLU A 66 1.05 -22.04 1.80
N GLY A 67 1.57 -21.16 2.66
CA GLY A 67 1.53 -21.36 4.12
C GLY A 67 2.42 -22.50 4.60
N THR A 68 3.43 -22.89 3.80
CA THR A 68 4.39 -23.95 4.12
C THR A 68 5.85 -23.47 4.17
N PRO A 69 6.17 -22.30 4.78
CA PRO A 69 7.54 -21.79 4.80
C PRO A 69 8.54 -22.74 5.49
N GLY A 70 8.06 -23.61 6.40
CA GLY A 70 8.87 -24.62 7.07
C GLY A 70 9.34 -25.79 6.18
N ASN A 71 8.83 -25.90 4.95
CA ASN A 71 9.26 -26.94 4.00
C ASN A 71 10.55 -26.56 3.25
N VAL A 72 11.07 -25.35 3.44
CA VAL A 72 12.31 -24.88 2.82
C VAL A 72 13.49 -25.16 3.75
N GLU A 73 14.54 -25.77 3.21
CA GLU A 73 15.77 -25.99 3.94
C GLU A 73 16.67 -24.74 3.89
N PHE A 74 17.07 -24.25 5.07
CA PHE A 74 18.04 -23.17 5.21
C PHE A 74 19.44 -23.71 5.45
N ASP A 75 20.45 -22.92 5.08
CA ASP A 75 21.88 -23.19 5.26
C ASP A 75 22.38 -24.49 4.61
N LYS A 76 21.64 -24.99 3.61
CA LYS A 76 22.01 -26.15 2.79
C LYS A 76 22.09 -25.80 1.30
N ASP A 77 22.93 -26.53 0.59
CA ASP A 77 23.10 -26.39 -0.86
C ASP A 77 21.99 -27.14 -1.58
N ILE A 78 21.14 -26.39 -2.27
CA ILE A 78 20.00 -26.92 -3.01
C ILE A 78 20.32 -26.87 -4.50
N LYS A 79 20.24 -28.01 -5.17
CA LYS A 79 20.50 -28.11 -6.61
C LYS A 79 19.37 -27.46 -7.40
N PHE A 80 19.72 -26.65 -8.40
CA PHE A 80 18.77 -26.08 -9.34
C PHE A 80 19.39 -25.95 -10.73
N ALA A 81 18.80 -26.62 -11.72
CA ALA A 81 19.37 -26.76 -13.06
C ALA A 81 20.86 -27.20 -13.01
N ASP A 82 21.75 -26.46 -13.67
CA ASP A 82 23.19 -26.71 -13.73
C ASP A 82 23.99 -25.95 -12.64
N GLY A 83 23.30 -25.53 -11.58
CA GLY A 83 23.88 -24.81 -10.46
C GLY A 83 23.29 -25.19 -9.11
N TRP A 84 23.61 -24.36 -8.14
CA TRP A 84 23.19 -24.51 -6.76
C TRP A 84 22.81 -23.16 -6.20
N TYR A 85 21.92 -23.17 -5.21
CA TYR A 85 21.68 -22.03 -4.35
C TYR A 85 21.64 -22.46 -2.88
N ARG A 86 21.91 -21.51 -1.99
CA ARG A 86 21.78 -21.66 -0.54
C ARG A 86 20.96 -20.51 0.00
N LEU A 87 20.02 -20.82 0.88
CA LEU A 87 19.14 -19.85 1.52
C LEU A 87 19.52 -19.66 2.99
N GLN A 88 19.49 -18.42 3.46
CA GLN A 88 19.72 -18.09 4.87
C GLN A 88 18.62 -17.14 5.34
N LEU A 89 17.95 -17.48 6.45
CA LEU A 89 16.92 -16.64 7.03
C LEU A 89 17.59 -15.55 7.89
N ILE A 90 17.44 -14.28 7.51
CA ILE A 90 18.08 -13.15 8.19
C ILE A 90 17.18 -12.61 9.31
N SER A 91 15.89 -12.42 9.03
CA SER A 91 14.92 -11.97 10.03
C SER A 91 13.50 -12.39 9.70
N THR A 92 12.68 -12.59 10.73
CA THR A 92 11.26 -12.92 10.63
C THR A 92 10.47 -11.99 11.54
N GLY A 93 9.61 -11.17 10.96
CA GLY A 93 8.64 -10.32 11.66
C GLY A 93 7.20 -10.75 11.36
N GLN A 94 6.22 -10.10 11.98
CA GLN A 94 4.80 -10.39 11.75
C GLN A 94 4.36 -10.17 10.30
N GLN A 95 4.93 -9.19 9.61
CA GLN A 95 4.51 -8.80 8.24
C GLN A 95 5.66 -8.78 7.23
N THR A 96 6.89 -9.05 7.67
CA THR A 96 8.09 -9.00 6.84
C THR A 96 9.01 -10.18 7.13
N VAL A 97 9.67 -10.68 6.11
CA VAL A 97 10.70 -11.73 6.23
C VAL A 97 11.87 -11.33 5.34
N THR A 98 13.09 -11.35 5.88
CA THR A 98 14.30 -11.09 5.09
C THR A 98 15.08 -12.38 4.90
N LEU A 99 15.40 -12.67 3.65
CA LEU A 99 16.11 -13.86 3.21
C LEU A 99 17.37 -13.45 2.45
N ARG A 100 18.46 -14.16 2.66
CA ARG A 100 19.65 -14.10 1.82
C ARG A 100 19.72 -15.36 0.96
N ALA A 101 19.92 -15.21 -0.33
CA ALA A 101 20.12 -16.31 -1.27
C ALA A 101 21.47 -16.15 -1.97
N THR A 102 22.30 -17.19 -1.93
CA THR A 102 23.58 -17.23 -2.64
C THR A 102 23.52 -18.32 -3.70
N GLY A 103 23.78 -17.98 -4.96
CA GLY A 103 23.77 -18.91 -6.09
C GLY A 103 25.16 -19.03 -6.75
N TRP A 104 25.45 -20.19 -7.35
CA TRP A 104 26.67 -20.43 -8.14
C TRP A 104 26.48 -21.55 -9.17
N PRO A 105 27.19 -21.51 -10.31
CA PRO A 105 27.17 -22.59 -11.29
C PRO A 105 27.96 -23.80 -10.80
N ALA A 106 27.54 -25.01 -11.17
CA ALA A 106 28.25 -26.24 -10.81
C ALA A 106 29.64 -26.33 -11.47
N ALA A 107 29.80 -25.72 -12.65
CA ALA A 107 31.06 -25.68 -13.38
C ALA A 107 32.12 -24.74 -12.75
N ASP A 108 31.69 -23.74 -11.97
CA ASP A 108 32.58 -22.81 -11.28
C ASP A 108 31.99 -22.40 -9.91
N PRO A 109 32.17 -23.23 -8.86
CA PRO A 109 31.65 -22.94 -7.52
C PRO A 109 32.24 -21.71 -6.85
N THR A 110 33.31 -21.12 -7.41
CA THR A 110 33.93 -19.90 -6.90
C THR A 110 33.18 -18.64 -7.37
N ASN A 111 32.45 -18.73 -8.49
CA ASN A 111 31.67 -17.63 -9.03
C ASN A 111 30.29 -17.55 -8.38
N LYS A 112 30.26 -16.99 -7.17
CA LYS A 112 29.04 -16.80 -6.38
C LYS A 112 28.40 -15.44 -6.63
N ARG A 113 27.08 -15.39 -6.54
CA ARG A 113 26.28 -14.16 -6.41
C ARG A 113 25.31 -14.28 -5.27
N THR A 114 25.21 -13.22 -4.48
CA THR A 114 24.37 -13.19 -3.28
C THR A 114 23.39 -12.05 -3.38
N ILE A 115 22.13 -12.34 -3.09
CA ILE A 115 21.06 -11.36 -2.99
C ILE A 115 20.41 -11.42 -1.62
N GLU A 116 20.04 -10.27 -1.09
CA GLU A 116 19.15 -10.15 0.06
C GLU A 116 17.79 -9.67 -0.42
N THR A 117 16.77 -10.44 -0.10
CA THR A 117 15.38 -10.18 -0.49
C THR A 117 14.54 -10.03 0.75
N ARG A 118 13.78 -8.93 0.83
CA ARG A 118 12.75 -8.74 1.83
C ARG A 118 11.40 -9.06 1.23
N PHE A 119 10.70 -10.00 1.82
CA PHE A 119 9.32 -10.33 1.53
C PHE A 119 8.41 -9.58 2.50
N ARG A 120 7.25 -9.14 2.01
CA ARG A 120 6.22 -8.49 2.80
C ARG A 120 4.87 -9.13 2.52
N LYS A 121 4.08 -9.34 3.58
CA LYS A 121 2.69 -9.80 3.46
C LYS A 121 1.84 -8.68 2.86
N ARG A 122 1.03 -8.99 1.84
CA ARG A 122 0.12 -8.03 1.22
C ARG A 122 -1.00 -7.67 2.20
N GLN A 123 -1.22 -6.37 2.36
CA GLN A 123 -2.23 -5.80 3.24
C GLN A 123 -3.01 -4.71 2.49
N PHE A 124 -4.27 -4.50 2.87
CA PHE A 124 -5.10 -3.49 2.20
C PHE A 124 -4.56 -2.06 2.40
N ASN A 125 -4.08 -1.76 3.61
CA ASN A 125 -3.65 -0.42 4.01
C ASN A 125 -2.32 0.05 3.38
N GLN A 126 -1.69 -0.77 2.53
CA GLN A 126 -0.42 -0.46 1.87
C GLN A 126 -0.58 0.40 0.60
N HIS A 127 -1.78 0.93 0.37
CA HIS A 127 -2.13 1.71 -0.81
C HIS A 127 -2.79 3.01 -0.39
N VAL A 128 -2.44 4.13 -1.01
CA VAL A 128 -3.21 5.37 -0.85
C VAL A 128 -4.62 5.19 -1.43
N TYR A 129 -4.73 4.41 -2.50
CA TYR A 129 -5.97 4.12 -3.18
C TYR A 129 -6.02 2.64 -3.59
N LEU A 130 -7.03 1.94 -3.06
CA LEU A 130 -7.34 0.55 -3.38
C LEU A 130 -8.84 0.44 -3.69
N SER A 131 -9.15 -0.03 -4.90
CA SER A 131 -10.53 -0.22 -5.35
C SER A 131 -10.76 -1.64 -5.83
N HIS A 132 -11.82 -2.30 -5.34
CA HIS A 132 -12.23 -3.59 -5.88
C HIS A 132 -12.85 -3.43 -7.27
N ASN A 133 -13.62 -2.37 -7.52
CA ASN A 133 -14.29 -2.12 -8.79
C ASN A 133 -14.40 -0.62 -9.07
N ASP A 134 -13.57 -0.12 -9.98
CA ASP A 134 -13.62 1.28 -10.40
C ASP A 134 -14.76 1.57 -11.39
N GLY A 135 -15.45 0.57 -11.93
CA GLY A 135 -16.49 0.77 -12.95
C GLY A 135 -15.95 1.31 -14.28
N SER A 136 -16.83 1.47 -15.27
CA SER A 136 -16.44 1.81 -16.65
C SER A 136 -16.09 3.28 -16.90
N ASN A 137 -16.60 4.18 -16.06
CA ASN A 137 -16.57 5.63 -16.30
C ASN A 137 -15.55 6.37 -15.44
N ILE A 138 -14.75 5.65 -14.67
CA ILE A 138 -13.75 6.22 -13.78
C ILE A 138 -12.40 6.21 -14.49
N TRP A 139 -11.84 7.40 -14.66
CA TRP A 139 -10.56 7.61 -15.32
C TRP A 139 -9.66 8.45 -14.43
N TRP A 140 -8.38 8.07 -14.36
CA TRP A 140 -7.34 8.99 -13.90
C TRP A 140 -7.02 9.97 -15.04
N GLY A 141 -7.07 11.27 -14.76
CA GLY A 141 -7.09 12.32 -15.77
C GLY A 141 -6.02 13.41 -15.64
N ASP A 142 -6.11 14.44 -16.48
CA ASP A 142 -5.23 15.61 -16.43
C ASP A 142 -5.29 16.31 -15.05
N GLY A 143 -4.13 16.63 -14.49
CA GLY A 143 -4.00 17.37 -13.23
C GLY A 143 -4.13 16.52 -11.96
N GLU A 144 -4.55 15.25 -12.06
CA GLU A 144 -4.62 14.36 -10.89
C GLU A 144 -3.23 13.89 -10.46
N LYS A 145 -3.01 13.91 -9.14
CA LYS A 145 -1.76 13.48 -8.50
C LYS A 145 -2.07 12.42 -7.43
N CYS A 146 -1.31 11.33 -7.44
CA CYS A 146 -1.46 10.22 -6.50
C CYS A 146 -0.17 10.01 -5.71
N TYR A 147 -0.13 10.52 -4.48
CA TYR A 147 1.06 10.52 -3.62
C TYR A 147 1.22 9.21 -2.83
N GLY A 148 1.28 8.08 -3.54
CA GLY A 148 1.46 6.76 -2.91
C GLY A 148 1.15 5.57 -3.81
N PRO A 149 1.24 4.35 -3.27
CA PRO A 149 0.93 3.13 -4.01
C PRO A 149 -0.56 3.04 -4.34
N LEU A 150 -0.88 2.61 -5.55
CA LEU A 150 -2.24 2.46 -6.06
C LEU A 150 -2.50 1.02 -6.53
N HIS A 151 -3.67 0.49 -6.19
CA HIS A 151 -4.14 -0.79 -6.70
C HIS A 151 -5.60 -0.75 -7.14
N THR A 152 -5.92 -1.47 -8.21
CA THR A 152 -7.30 -1.78 -8.59
C THR A 152 -7.43 -3.25 -8.99
N ASN A 153 -8.44 -3.94 -8.45
CA ASN A 153 -8.72 -5.32 -8.85
C ASN A 153 -9.34 -5.40 -10.27
N THR A 154 -9.72 -4.27 -10.88
CA THR A 154 -10.37 -4.22 -12.18
C THR A 154 -9.49 -3.57 -13.24
N ASP A 155 -10.08 -2.87 -14.21
CA ASP A 155 -9.31 -2.17 -15.22
C ASP A 155 -8.79 -0.85 -14.68
N LEU A 156 -7.50 -0.62 -14.86
CA LEU A 156 -6.90 0.68 -14.64
C LEU A 156 -7.11 1.55 -15.88
N ARG A 157 -7.94 2.58 -15.75
CA ARG A 157 -8.28 3.54 -16.81
C ARG A 157 -7.52 4.84 -16.60
N ILE A 158 -6.71 5.23 -17.58
CA ILE A 158 -5.89 6.44 -17.52
C ILE A 158 -6.06 7.21 -18.84
N GLN A 159 -6.25 8.52 -18.75
CA GLN A 159 -6.29 9.46 -19.86
C GLN A 159 -5.49 10.72 -19.50
N GLY A 160 -5.00 11.46 -20.49
CA GLY A 160 -4.24 12.67 -20.23
C GLY A 160 -2.93 12.42 -19.47
N ARG A 161 -2.59 13.35 -18.56
CA ARG A 161 -1.29 13.46 -17.89
C ARG A 161 -1.37 13.41 -16.34
N PRO A 162 -1.94 12.37 -15.72
CA PRO A 162 -1.85 12.19 -14.28
C PRO A 162 -0.42 11.84 -13.84
N VAL A 163 -0.11 12.13 -12.57
CA VAL A 163 1.20 11.83 -11.96
C VAL A 163 1.04 10.85 -10.81
N PHE A 164 1.78 9.74 -10.87
CA PHE A 164 1.81 8.70 -9.83
C PHE A 164 3.19 8.64 -9.18
N TYR A 165 3.24 8.91 -7.88
CA TYR A 165 4.50 8.93 -7.12
C TYR A 165 4.87 7.57 -6.52
N GLY A 166 3.88 6.69 -6.33
CA GLY A 166 4.09 5.33 -5.82
C GLY A 166 3.81 4.24 -6.85
N LYS A 167 4.04 2.99 -6.45
CA LYS A 167 3.84 1.79 -7.28
C LYS A 167 2.38 1.70 -7.73
N VAL A 168 2.16 1.51 -9.03
CA VAL A 168 0.82 1.37 -9.61
C VAL A 168 0.58 -0.07 -10.03
N THR A 169 -0.51 -0.67 -9.57
CA THR A 169 -0.84 -2.07 -9.86
C THR A 169 -2.30 -2.24 -10.26
N TYR A 170 -2.59 -3.25 -11.08
CA TYR A 170 -3.94 -3.57 -11.56
C TYR A 170 -4.10 -5.06 -11.82
N SER A 171 -5.33 -5.57 -11.85
CA SER A 171 -5.56 -7.02 -12.03
C SER A 171 -6.21 -7.42 -13.35
N ASN A 172 -6.99 -6.54 -14.00
CA ASN A 172 -7.63 -6.89 -15.28
C ASN A 172 -6.86 -6.33 -16.48
N ARG A 173 -7.20 -5.12 -16.95
CA ARG A 173 -6.58 -4.47 -18.11
C ARG A 173 -6.12 -3.05 -17.78
N LEU A 174 -5.03 -2.62 -18.42
CA LEU A 174 -4.68 -1.20 -18.53
C LEU A 174 -5.38 -0.61 -19.75
N ILE A 175 -6.29 0.33 -19.55
CA ILE A 175 -7.03 1.02 -20.61
C ILE A 175 -6.45 2.43 -20.78
N LYS A 176 -5.97 2.70 -21.99
CA LYS A 176 -5.37 3.98 -22.38
C LYS A 176 -6.42 4.83 -23.09
N GLY A 177 -6.75 5.98 -22.52
CA GLY A 177 -7.73 6.93 -23.02
C GLY A 177 -7.12 7.97 -23.95
N THR A 178 -7.85 9.07 -24.15
CA THR A 178 -7.40 10.20 -24.96
C THR A 178 -6.17 10.85 -24.35
N ARG A 179 -5.21 11.28 -25.19
CA ARG A 179 -3.98 11.98 -24.77
C ARG A 179 -3.17 11.24 -23.68
N TYR A 180 -3.20 9.91 -23.66
CA TYR A 180 -2.48 9.08 -22.68
C TYR A 180 -0.99 9.43 -22.63
N ASN A 181 -0.59 10.10 -21.55
CA ASN A 181 0.80 10.47 -21.25
C ASN A 181 0.98 10.63 -19.71
N PRO A 182 0.72 9.57 -18.92
CA PRO A 182 0.94 9.60 -17.47
C PRO A 182 2.42 9.62 -17.10
N ASP A 183 2.73 10.20 -15.95
CA ASP A 183 4.07 10.17 -15.32
C ASP A 183 4.07 9.14 -14.17
N PHE A 184 4.82 8.05 -14.34
CA PHE A 184 5.00 7.02 -13.31
C PHE A 184 6.39 7.09 -12.70
N ARG A 185 6.51 7.66 -11.50
CA ARG A 185 7.80 7.90 -10.85
C ARG A 185 8.38 6.69 -10.15
N ALA A 186 7.55 5.69 -9.85
CA ALA A 186 7.94 4.43 -9.23
C ALA A 186 8.01 3.26 -10.23
N GLY A 187 8.19 3.56 -11.53
CA GLY A 187 8.24 2.57 -12.60
C GLY A 187 6.87 2.27 -13.24
N PRO A 188 6.84 1.48 -14.32
CA PRO A 188 5.63 1.22 -15.10
C PRO A 188 4.57 0.47 -14.27
N PRO A 189 3.27 0.64 -14.59
CA PRO A 189 2.20 -0.06 -13.89
C PRO A 189 2.31 -1.57 -14.09
N GLN A 190 2.13 -2.33 -13.01
CA GLN A 190 2.31 -3.79 -13.00
C GLN A 190 0.98 -4.54 -12.89
N LYS A 191 0.82 -5.59 -13.68
CA LYS A 191 -0.32 -6.51 -13.55
C LYS A 191 -0.05 -7.50 -12.42
N VAL A 192 -0.93 -7.55 -11.42
CA VAL A 192 -0.82 -8.45 -10.25
C VAL A 192 -2.16 -9.08 -9.91
N ALA A 193 -2.16 -10.16 -9.13
CA ALA A 193 -3.39 -10.76 -8.60
C ALA A 193 -4.17 -9.75 -7.74
N GLY A 194 -5.49 -9.80 -7.83
CA GLY A 194 -6.36 -8.91 -7.07
C GLY A 194 -6.35 -9.25 -5.58
N LEU A 195 -6.62 -8.25 -4.76
CA LEU A 195 -6.79 -8.41 -3.32
C LEU A 195 -8.24 -8.81 -3.01
N VAL A 196 -8.44 -9.99 -2.42
CA VAL A 196 -9.76 -10.51 -2.11
C VAL A 196 -10.32 -9.84 -0.85
N PHE A 197 -11.44 -9.13 -1.00
CA PHE A 197 -12.11 -8.44 0.10
C PHE A 197 -12.81 -9.45 1.01
N PRO A 198 -12.77 -9.29 2.34
CA PRO A 198 -13.55 -10.12 3.24
C PRO A 198 -15.04 -9.87 3.06
N ALA A 199 -15.89 -10.85 3.35
CA ALA A 199 -17.34 -10.70 3.24
C ALA A 199 -17.94 -9.76 4.32
N SER A 200 -17.26 -9.63 5.48
CA SER A 200 -17.69 -8.75 6.56
C SER A 200 -16.55 -8.39 7.50
N ASN A 201 -16.80 -7.46 8.41
CA ASN A 201 -15.93 -7.08 9.53
C ASN A 201 -16.29 -7.80 10.85
N ASN A 202 -16.97 -8.95 10.81
CA ASN A 202 -17.43 -9.68 12.01
C ASN A 202 -16.31 -10.06 13.00
N GLN A 203 -15.05 -10.16 12.54
CA GLN A 203 -13.92 -10.37 13.46
C GLN A 203 -13.74 -9.21 14.46
N LEU A 204 -14.00 -7.96 14.02
CA LEU A 204 -13.95 -6.79 14.89
C LEU A 204 -15.06 -6.82 15.94
N LYS A 205 -16.22 -7.39 15.62
CA LYS A 205 -17.33 -7.60 16.57
C LYS A 205 -16.92 -8.53 17.72
N LEU A 206 -16.22 -9.62 17.42
CA LEU A 206 -15.73 -10.55 18.43
C LEU A 206 -14.70 -9.88 19.35
N LEU A 207 -13.74 -9.17 18.76
CA LEU A 207 -12.70 -8.45 19.50
C LEU A 207 -13.27 -7.32 20.36
N ALA A 208 -14.27 -6.57 19.85
CA ALA A 208 -14.94 -5.54 20.62
C ALA A 208 -15.61 -6.08 21.90
N ARG A 209 -16.09 -7.34 21.87
CA ARG A 209 -16.64 -8.02 23.06
C ARG A 209 -15.54 -8.56 24.00
N GLN A 210 -14.29 -8.62 23.54
CA GLN A 210 -13.14 -9.16 24.25
C GLN A 210 -12.10 -8.05 24.51
N GLY A 211 -12.41 -7.12 25.41
CA GLY A 211 -11.51 -6.04 25.81
C GLY A 211 -11.58 -4.78 24.95
N GLY A 212 -12.56 -4.69 24.04
CA GLY A 212 -12.90 -3.50 23.28
C GLY A 212 -14.22 -2.87 23.72
N TYR A 213 -14.77 -1.98 22.89
CA TYR A 213 -16.11 -1.42 23.10
C TYR A 213 -17.08 -1.95 22.05
N TYR A 214 -18.12 -2.64 22.51
CA TYR A 214 -19.22 -3.11 21.69
C TYR A 214 -20.46 -2.27 21.96
N TYR A 215 -21.03 -1.69 20.91
CA TYR A 215 -22.28 -0.93 20.96
C TYR A 215 -23.31 -1.57 20.04
N GLU A 216 -24.58 -1.40 20.39
CA GLU A 216 -25.70 -1.81 19.55
C GLU A 216 -26.56 -0.59 19.23
N GLY A 217 -26.92 -0.41 17.96
CA GLY A 217 -27.57 0.78 17.47
C GLY A 217 -26.60 1.94 17.18
N ARG A 218 -27.17 3.02 16.65
CA ARG A 218 -26.43 4.15 16.10
C ARG A 218 -25.53 4.76 17.14
N THR A 219 -24.26 5.00 16.81
CA THR A 219 -23.29 5.51 17.79
C THR A 219 -22.51 6.69 17.23
N SER A 220 -22.49 7.79 17.99
CA SER A 220 -21.64 8.94 17.73
C SER A 220 -20.36 8.86 18.57
N ILE A 221 -19.21 9.16 17.98
CA ILE A 221 -17.90 9.07 18.60
C ILE A 221 -17.11 10.35 18.30
N MET A 222 -16.69 11.06 19.34
CA MET A 222 -15.79 12.20 19.26
C MET A 222 -14.44 11.81 19.85
N LEU A 223 -13.39 11.84 19.05
CA LEU A 223 -12.01 11.55 19.45
C LEU A 223 -11.39 12.79 20.09
N LEU A 224 -10.74 12.62 21.24
CA LEU A 224 -10.11 13.70 21.98
C LEU A 224 -8.59 13.54 21.95
N GLY A 225 -7.87 14.62 21.62
CA GLY A 225 -6.40 14.64 21.59
C GLY A 225 -5.73 14.37 22.94
N SER A 226 -6.51 14.26 24.02
CA SER A 226 -6.08 13.79 25.33
C SER A 226 -5.85 12.28 25.41
N GLY A 227 -6.26 11.49 24.40
CA GLY A 227 -6.24 10.02 24.44
C GLY A 227 -7.52 9.39 24.99
N GLN A 228 -8.61 10.17 24.99
CA GLN A 228 -9.95 9.74 25.37
C GLN A 228 -10.89 9.86 24.18
N LEU A 229 -12.11 9.35 24.33
CA LEU A 229 -13.21 9.57 23.41
C LEU A 229 -14.47 9.97 24.17
N VAL A 230 -15.38 10.65 23.50
CA VAL A 230 -16.77 10.80 23.93
C VAL A 230 -17.63 9.91 23.04
N SER A 231 -18.39 9.01 23.64
CA SER A 231 -19.35 8.17 22.93
C SER A 231 -20.78 8.54 23.30
N ARG A 232 -21.66 8.59 22.31
CA ARG A 232 -23.12 8.72 22.50
C ARG A 232 -23.81 7.65 21.68
N ASN A 233 -24.23 6.57 22.34
CA ASN A 233 -24.89 5.44 21.71
C ASN A 233 -26.42 5.55 21.80
N ALA A 234 -27.10 5.03 20.79
CA ALA A 234 -28.54 4.88 20.74
C ALA A 234 -28.98 3.75 21.66
N LYS A 235 -29.92 4.03 22.57
CA LYS A 235 -30.51 2.99 23.41
C LYS A 235 -31.47 2.13 22.59
N ARG A 236 -31.47 0.80 22.79
CA ARG A 236 -32.33 -0.15 22.07
C ARG A 236 -33.81 0.00 22.45
N ALA A 237 -34.70 -0.45 21.56
CA ALA A 237 -36.10 -0.67 21.88
C ALA A 237 -36.22 -1.70 23.02
N GLY A 238 -36.87 -1.30 24.13
CA GLY A 238 -37.02 -2.11 25.35
C GLY A 238 -36.54 -1.42 26.64
N ASP A 239 -35.85 -0.29 26.50
CA ASP A 239 -35.09 0.34 27.58
C ASP A 239 -35.53 1.81 27.75
N ASP A 240 -36.64 2.10 28.46
CA ASP A 240 -37.19 3.45 28.80
C ASP A 240 -37.21 4.55 27.69
N GLY A 241 -36.94 4.20 26.43
CA GLY A 241 -37.12 5.02 25.23
C GLY A 241 -36.21 6.24 25.07
N LYS A 242 -35.17 6.41 25.89
CA LYS A 242 -34.33 7.64 25.88
C LYS A 242 -32.96 7.41 25.26
N LEU A 243 -32.61 8.26 24.29
CA LEU A 243 -31.27 8.40 23.72
C LEU A 243 -30.22 8.56 24.84
N GLY A 244 -29.10 7.83 24.74
CA GLY A 244 -28.00 7.95 25.69
C GLY A 244 -27.42 9.36 25.76
N SER A 245 -26.93 9.73 26.95
CA SER A 245 -26.12 10.93 27.13
C SER A 245 -24.69 10.69 26.61
N PRO A 246 -23.96 11.74 26.18
CA PRO A 246 -22.53 11.62 25.89
C PRO A 246 -21.75 11.16 27.13
N GLU A 247 -20.84 10.22 26.93
CA GLU A 247 -19.97 9.68 27.99
C GLU A 247 -18.51 9.75 27.56
N THR A 248 -17.65 10.30 28.43
CA THR A 248 -16.19 10.34 28.21
C THR A 248 -15.54 9.08 28.78
N ARG A 249 -14.74 8.40 27.96
CA ARG A 249 -14.05 7.15 28.31
C ARG A 249 -12.63 7.14 27.70
N PRO A 250 -11.66 6.40 28.26
CA PRO A 250 -10.38 6.16 27.60
C PRO A 250 -10.58 5.37 26.29
N LEU A 251 -9.52 5.28 25.47
CA LEU A 251 -9.53 4.32 24.36
C LEU A 251 -9.63 2.87 24.89
N PRO A 252 -10.32 1.95 24.18
CA PRO A 252 -10.38 0.54 24.57
C PRO A 252 -8.98 -0.08 24.62
N ALA A 253 -8.74 -0.99 25.56
CA ALA A 253 -7.43 -1.58 25.79
C ALA A 253 -6.90 -2.38 24.58
N ASN A 254 -7.79 -3.07 23.86
CA ASN A 254 -7.43 -3.76 22.62
C ASN A 254 -7.50 -2.86 21.36
N GLY A 255 -7.82 -1.57 21.52
CA GLY A 255 -7.91 -0.63 20.41
C GLY A 255 -9.08 -0.88 19.45
N VAL A 256 -10.12 -1.64 19.82
CA VAL A 256 -11.26 -1.94 18.93
C VAL A 256 -12.58 -1.38 19.48
N ILE A 257 -13.31 -0.66 18.63
CA ILE A 257 -14.72 -0.31 18.81
C ILE A 257 -15.51 -0.98 17.71
N TYR A 258 -16.63 -1.61 18.03
CA TYR A 258 -17.56 -2.14 17.04
C TYR A 258 -18.99 -1.72 17.33
N VAL A 259 -19.67 -1.24 16.30
CA VAL A 259 -21.07 -0.81 16.38
C VAL A 259 -21.93 -1.72 15.52
N ASP A 260 -22.79 -2.46 16.20
CA ASP A 260 -23.72 -3.42 15.61
C ASP A 260 -25.12 -2.81 15.48
N GLY A 261 -26.02 -3.42 14.74
CA GLY A 261 -27.39 -2.93 14.58
C GLY A 261 -28.02 -3.34 13.27
N THR A 262 -29.17 -2.74 12.95
CA THR A 262 -29.82 -2.97 11.67
C THR A 262 -28.98 -2.36 10.53
N THR A 263 -28.98 -3.02 9.38
CA THR A 263 -28.30 -2.55 8.18
C THR A 263 -29.32 -2.07 7.17
N GLY A 264 -28.92 -1.16 6.28
CA GLY A 264 -29.82 -0.56 5.31
C GLY A 264 -29.10 0.36 4.36
N ASN A 265 -29.75 0.70 3.25
CA ASN A 265 -29.24 1.73 2.37
C ASN A 265 -29.71 3.11 2.84
N ASP A 266 -28.90 3.73 3.68
CA ASP A 266 -29.22 5.03 4.26
C ASP A 266 -28.70 6.20 3.41
N GLN A 267 -28.29 5.90 2.17
CA GLN A 267 -27.76 6.86 1.22
C GLN A 267 -28.84 7.90 0.90
N TYR A 268 -28.64 9.12 1.41
CA TYR A 268 -29.51 10.29 1.26
C TYR A 268 -30.83 10.27 2.05
N SER A 269 -31.08 9.31 2.94
CA SER A 269 -32.28 9.33 3.80
C SER A 269 -31.99 9.87 5.21
N ASN A 270 -33.04 10.24 5.94
CA ASN A 270 -32.93 10.53 7.38
C ASN A 270 -32.73 9.24 8.20
N ASP A 271 -32.92 8.06 7.59
CA ASP A 271 -32.77 6.77 8.26
C ASP A 271 -31.33 6.49 8.66
N LYS A 272 -30.35 7.22 8.11
CA LYS A 272 -28.96 7.19 8.62
C LYS A 272 -28.86 7.53 10.10
N PHE A 273 -29.83 8.30 10.61
CA PHE A 273 -29.98 8.67 12.01
C PHE A 273 -30.95 7.75 12.77
N ASP A 274 -31.50 6.69 12.21
CA ASP A 274 -32.33 5.74 12.97
C ASP A 274 -31.51 5.12 14.11
N LEU A 275 -32.09 5.08 15.32
CA LEU A 275 -31.42 4.61 16.54
C LEU A 275 -31.02 3.13 16.47
N SER A 276 -31.75 2.32 15.70
CA SER A 276 -31.50 0.90 15.51
C SER A 276 -30.34 0.59 14.57
N ARG A 277 -29.94 1.54 13.72
CA ARG A 277 -28.93 1.33 12.67
C ARG A 277 -27.56 1.07 13.25
N GLY A 278 -26.82 0.13 12.67
CA GLY A 278 -25.40 -0.09 12.97
C GLY A 278 -24.48 0.97 12.38
N ASN A 279 -24.89 2.25 12.40
CA ASN A 279 -24.16 3.39 11.83
C ASN A 279 -23.26 4.05 12.88
N VAL A 280 -22.09 4.49 12.44
CA VAL A 280 -21.15 5.27 13.26
C VAL A 280 -21.03 6.69 12.73
N PHE A 281 -21.03 7.68 13.60
CA PHE A 281 -20.68 9.06 13.27
C PHE A 281 -19.41 9.42 14.01
N VAL A 282 -18.33 9.77 13.30
CA VAL A 282 -17.01 9.97 13.90
C VAL A 282 -16.39 11.31 13.53
N SER A 283 -15.69 11.91 14.49
CA SER A 283 -14.89 13.12 14.28
C SER A 283 -13.85 13.30 15.39
N GLY A 284 -12.93 14.26 15.20
CA GLY A 284 -12.05 14.75 16.26
C GLY A 284 -10.58 14.40 16.06
N THR A 285 -9.84 14.34 17.15
CA THR A 285 -8.39 14.12 17.13
C THR A 285 -8.03 12.88 17.94
N LEU A 286 -7.43 11.88 17.32
CA LEU A 286 -6.97 10.65 17.94
C LEU A 286 -5.58 10.83 18.55
N LYS A 287 -5.38 10.38 19.78
CA LYS A 287 -4.05 10.11 20.37
C LYS A 287 -3.99 8.64 20.76
N GLY A 288 -3.13 7.86 20.12
CA GLY A 288 -3.03 6.40 20.24
C GLY A 288 -3.52 5.67 18.99
N GLN A 289 -3.78 4.38 19.14
CA GLN A 289 -4.16 3.49 18.05
C GLN A 289 -5.58 2.97 18.24
N LEU A 290 -6.40 3.00 17.19
CA LEU A 290 -7.82 2.66 17.27
C LEU A 290 -8.35 2.13 15.93
N THR A 291 -9.16 1.09 15.98
CA THR A 291 -9.97 0.60 14.87
C THR A 291 -11.45 0.67 15.25
N ILE A 292 -12.24 1.37 14.43
CA ILE A 292 -13.68 1.51 14.60
C ILE A 292 -14.38 0.76 13.46
N GLY A 293 -15.09 -0.31 13.82
CA GLY A 293 -15.90 -1.11 12.92
C GLY A 293 -17.39 -0.75 13.01
N ALA A 294 -18.09 -0.81 11.88
CA ALA A 294 -19.55 -0.62 11.82
C ALA A 294 -20.21 -1.75 11.02
N ALA A 295 -21.31 -2.29 11.52
CA ALA A 295 -22.11 -3.29 10.83
C ALA A 295 -22.82 -2.73 9.57
N ASN A 296 -23.03 -1.41 9.51
CA ASN A 296 -23.60 -0.72 8.36
C ASN A 296 -22.62 0.34 7.80
N ASP A 297 -22.92 1.63 7.95
CA ASP A 297 -22.15 2.75 7.38
C ASP A 297 -21.35 3.51 8.45
N ILE A 298 -20.21 4.10 8.06
CA ILE A 298 -19.49 5.09 8.88
C ILE A 298 -19.63 6.47 8.23
N TYR A 299 -19.97 7.48 9.03
CA TYR A 299 -20.06 8.88 8.63
C TYR A 299 -18.95 9.68 9.29
N ILE A 300 -18.03 10.22 8.49
CA ILE A 300 -17.04 11.20 8.93
C ILE A 300 -17.72 12.56 8.96
N THR A 301 -17.66 13.24 10.10
CA THR A 301 -18.36 14.51 10.34
C THR A 301 -17.37 15.64 10.55
N GLY A 302 -17.76 16.88 10.22
CA GLY A 302 -16.93 18.09 10.41
C GLY A 302 -17.05 18.74 11.79
N LYS A 303 -17.91 18.22 12.65
CA LYS A 303 -18.16 18.71 14.01
C LYS A 303 -18.33 17.54 14.97
N ASP A 304 -18.29 17.80 16.28
CA ASP A 304 -18.55 16.82 17.34
C ASP A 304 -19.93 16.14 17.16
N PRO A 305 -19.96 14.86 16.73
CA PRO A 305 -21.21 14.17 16.45
C PRO A 305 -21.95 13.74 17.72
N THR A 306 -21.37 13.91 18.91
CA THR A 306 -22.04 13.60 20.20
C THR A 306 -22.96 14.75 20.65
N ASN A 307 -22.72 15.96 20.13
CA ASN A 307 -23.59 17.11 20.31
C ASN A 307 -24.59 17.24 19.16
N TYR A 308 -25.84 16.90 19.41
CA TYR A 308 -26.90 16.90 18.39
C TYR A 308 -27.46 18.31 18.09
N ASP A 309 -27.03 19.34 18.83
CA ASP A 309 -27.29 20.73 18.47
C ASP A 309 -26.16 21.21 17.54
N TYR A 310 -26.42 21.28 16.24
CA TYR A 310 -25.43 21.67 15.23
C TYR A 310 -24.78 23.04 15.50
N SER A 311 -25.55 23.97 16.08
CA SER A 311 -25.09 25.33 16.37
C SER A 311 -24.05 25.36 17.50
N LYS A 312 -24.12 24.37 18.41
CA LYS A 312 -23.23 24.23 19.57
C LYS A 312 -22.18 23.15 19.40
N ALA A 313 -22.31 22.27 18.41
CA ALA A 313 -21.34 21.23 18.12
C ALA A 313 -19.99 21.86 17.75
N THR A 314 -18.92 21.44 18.43
CA THR A 314 -17.56 21.94 18.22
C THR A 314 -17.07 21.54 16.84
N ALA A 315 -16.53 22.48 16.08
CA ALA A 315 -15.93 22.18 14.79
C ALA A 315 -14.61 21.42 14.94
N THR A 316 -14.47 20.37 14.14
CA THR A 316 -13.30 19.49 14.13
C THR A 316 -12.68 19.44 12.75
N GLY A 317 -13.46 19.60 11.67
CA GLY A 317 -13.00 19.50 10.29
C GLY A 317 -12.61 18.09 9.85
N GLY A 318 -13.10 17.04 10.51
CA GLY A 318 -12.86 15.63 10.18
C GLY A 318 -12.15 14.83 11.28
N VAL A 319 -11.30 13.89 10.89
CA VAL A 319 -10.51 13.03 11.79
C VAL A 319 -9.01 13.27 11.60
N ARG A 320 -8.30 13.59 12.68
CA ARG A 320 -6.86 13.88 12.71
C ARG A 320 -6.13 13.09 13.79
N TYR A 321 -4.81 13.04 13.70
CA TYR A 321 -3.90 12.57 14.73
C TYR A 321 -3.45 13.74 15.61
N ALA A 322 -3.20 13.46 16.89
CA ALA A 322 -2.81 14.43 17.90
C ALA A 322 -1.29 14.50 18.07
N ALA A 323 -0.66 13.33 18.08
CA ALA A 323 0.75 13.11 18.37
C ALA A 323 1.55 12.63 17.15
N THR A 324 0.93 12.60 15.96
CA THR A 324 1.61 12.29 14.70
C THR A 324 1.78 13.54 13.85
N THR A 325 3.02 13.82 13.46
CA THR A 325 3.38 14.93 12.58
C THR A 325 3.75 14.42 11.20
N PHE A 326 3.17 15.03 10.16
CA PHE A 326 3.49 14.78 8.76
C PHE A 326 4.32 15.94 8.22
N THR A 327 5.59 15.70 7.91
CA THR A 327 6.48 16.69 7.30
C THR A 327 6.60 16.41 5.79
N PRO A 328 6.21 17.35 4.91
CA PRO A 328 6.22 17.11 3.47
C PRO A 328 7.66 16.97 2.95
N VAL A 329 7.89 15.98 2.09
CA VAL A 329 9.18 15.76 1.43
C VAL A 329 9.11 16.31 0.02
N TYR A 330 10.07 17.17 -0.35
CA TYR A 330 10.17 17.75 -1.68
C TYR A 330 11.39 17.22 -2.44
N GLN A 331 11.21 16.93 -3.73
CA GLN A 331 12.28 16.66 -4.68
C GLN A 331 12.10 17.58 -5.89
N ASN A 332 13.14 18.31 -6.29
CA ASN A 332 13.10 19.28 -7.39
C ASN A 332 11.94 20.29 -7.29
N GLY A 333 11.62 20.75 -6.07
CA GLY A 333 10.54 21.72 -5.82
C GLY A 333 9.13 21.11 -5.79
N GLU A 334 8.99 19.79 -5.93
CA GLU A 334 7.71 19.11 -5.92
C GLU A 334 7.57 18.17 -4.74
N GLN A 335 6.42 18.20 -4.06
CA GLN A 335 6.14 17.26 -2.97
C GLN A 335 6.07 15.85 -3.54
N VAL A 336 6.77 14.90 -2.94
CA VAL A 336 6.79 13.49 -3.36
C VAL A 336 6.24 12.54 -2.30
N GLY A 337 6.03 13.01 -1.08
CA GLY A 337 5.51 12.21 0.02
C GLY A 337 5.66 12.92 1.37
N TRP A 338 5.79 12.12 2.42
CA TRP A 338 5.85 12.57 3.81
C TRP A 338 6.95 11.85 4.59
N THR A 339 7.61 12.56 5.50
CA THR A 339 8.31 11.97 6.65
C THR A 339 7.35 12.06 7.84
N VAL A 340 7.22 10.96 8.59
CA VAL A 340 6.22 10.85 9.64
C VAL A 340 6.88 10.49 10.96
N SER A 341 6.49 11.19 12.03
CA SER A 341 6.91 10.92 13.40
C SER A 341 5.67 10.86 14.30
N GLY A 342 5.62 9.88 15.19
CA GLY A 342 4.47 9.59 16.05
C GLY A 342 3.84 8.23 15.76
N ASP A 343 2.97 7.79 16.68
CA ASP A 343 2.44 6.42 16.72
C ASP A 343 0.91 6.35 16.56
N ASP A 344 0.25 7.48 16.32
CA ASP A 344 -1.22 7.48 16.15
C ASP A 344 -1.59 6.73 14.87
N MET A 345 -2.60 5.87 14.96
CA MET A 345 -3.08 5.05 13.85
C MET A 345 -4.59 4.79 13.97
N LEU A 346 -5.37 5.30 13.02
CA LEU A 346 -6.82 5.11 12.96
C LEU A 346 -7.21 4.16 11.82
N GLY A 347 -8.09 3.20 12.10
CA GLY A 347 -8.80 2.40 11.11
C GLY A 347 -10.30 2.63 11.20
N LEU A 348 -10.95 3.01 10.10
CA LEU A 348 -12.40 3.09 9.96
C LEU A 348 -12.84 1.97 9.01
N VAL A 349 -13.60 1.00 9.53
CA VAL A 349 -13.96 -0.22 8.79
C VAL A 349 -15.49 -0.37 8.75
N ALA A 350 -16.11 0.14 7.68
CA ALA A 350 -17.54 -0.01 7.44
C ALA A 350 -17.83 -1.28 6.64
N ASN A 351 -18.85 -2.03 7.05
CA ASN A 351 -19.30 -3.16 6.27
C ASN A 351 -19.90 -2.72 4.92
N ASN A 352 -20.54 -1.55 4.87
CA ASN A 352 -21.15 -1.00 3.66
C ASN A 352 -20.37 0.22 3.13
N ASN A 353 -20.78 1.45 3.47
CA ASN A 353 -20.18 2.69 2.98
C ASN A 353 -19.39 3.44 4.05
N VAL A 354 -18.44 4.25 3.61
CA VAL A 354 -17.92 5.37 4.40
C VAL A 354 -18.32 6.68 3.73
N TRP A 355 -19.03 7.54 4.43
CA TRP A 355 -19.52 8.81 3.90
C TRP A 355 -18.86 10.00 4.60
N ILE A 356 -18.57 11.05 3.85
CA ILE A 356 -18.53 12.40 4.43
C ILE A 356 -19.98 12.86 4.60
N LEU A 357 -20.37 13.15 5.84
CA LEU A 357 -21.72 13.63 6.14
C LEU A 357 -21.95 15.01 5.52
N GLY A 358 -22.97 15.13 4.67
CA GLY A 358 -23.22 16.33 3.88
C GLY A 358 -24.45 17.12 4.29
N ARG A 359 -25.53 16.44 4.66
CA ARG A 359 -26.78 17.09 5.08
C ARG A 359 -27.37 16.49 6.34
N TYR A 360 -28.19 17.30 6.99
CA TYR A 360 -28.92 17.02 8.21
C TYR A 360 -28.02 16.75 9.42
N TRP A 361 -28.55 16.98 10.62
CA TRP A 361 -27.79 16.83 11.85
C TRP A 361 -28.66 16.28 12.98
N PHE A 362 -28.79 14.95 13.05
CA PHE A 362 -29.50 14.16 14.08
C PHE A 362 -30.93 14.60 14.41
N THR A 363 -31.12 15.78 15.00
CA THR A 363 -32.39 16.41 15.37
C THR A 363 -32.76 17.62 14.51
N GLY A 364 -31.91 18.04 13.55
CA GLY A 364 -32.10 19.25 12.75
C GLY A 364 -31.98 19.07 11.23
N SER A 365 -32.73 19.88 10.49
CA SER A 365 -32.79 19.89 9.02
C SER A 365 -31.73 20.81 8.37
N VAL A 366 -30.53 20.85 8.94
CA VAL A 366 -29.42 21.66 8.40
C VAL A 366 -29.04 21.14 7.02
N GLN A 367 -28.97 22.04 6.03
CA GLN A 367 -28.80 21.62 4.64
C GLN A 367 -27.35 21.26 4.29
N ASP A 368 -26.38 21.93 4.92
CA ASP A 368 -24.95 21.68 4.73
C ASP A 368 -24.25 21.60 6.09
N VAL A 369 -23.75 20.41 6.42
CA VAL A 369 -23.04 20.13 7.67
C VAL A 369 -21.58 19.74 7.44
N ALA A 370 -21.16 19.66 6.18
CA ALA A 370 -19.81 19.29 5.82
C ALA A 370 -18.89 20.52 5.89
N PRO A 371 -17.66 20.39 6.43
CA PRO A 371 -16.71 21.49 6.51
C PRO A 371 -16.23 21.90 5.10
N TYR A 372 -15.74 23.13 4.92
CA TYR A 372 -15.22 23.55 3.61
C TYR A 372 -14.04 22.66 3.14
N ASP A 373 -13.10 22.37 4.04
CA ASP A 373 -12.06 21.37 3.84
C ASP A 373 -12.26 20.19 4.80
N MET A 374 -12.01 18.97 4.31
CA MET A 374 -12.13 17.75 5.10
C MET A 374 -10.75 17.14 5.33
N ALA A 375 -10.40 16.89 6.59
CA ALA A 375 -9.18 16.15 6.93
C ALA A 375 -9.52 14.71 7.33
N ILE A 376 -8.81 13.76 6.74
CA ILE A 376 -8.94 12.34 7.05
C ILE A 376 -7.55 11.76 7.22
N GLN A 377 -7.14 11.51 8.46
CA GLN A 377 -5.90 10.82 8.78
C GLN A 377 -6.23 9.41 9.30
N GLY A 378 -5.83 8.39 8.56
CA GLY A 378 -6.18 7.00 8.87
C GLY A 378 -6.43 6.12 7.66
N VAL A 379 -6.75 4.86 7.95
CA VAL A 379 -7.20 3.88 6.98
C VAL A 379 -8.73 3.92 6.91
N VAL A 380 -9.28 4.12 5.72
CA VAL A 380 -10.72 4.10 5.44
C VAL A 380 -11.02 2.85 4.64
N PHE A 381 -11.88 1.97 5.14
CA PHE A 381 -12.25 0.72 4.49
C PHE A 381 -13.77 0.57 4.41
N ALA A 382 -14.31 0.66 3.19
CA ALA A 382 -15.68 0.27 2.84
C ALA A 382 -15.70 -1.12 2.17
N ILE A 383 -16.17 -2.14 2.88
CA ILE A 383 -16.02 -3.55 2.48
C ILE A 383 -16.91 -3.93 1.29
N ASN A 384 -18.20 -3.62 1.36
CA ASN A 384 -19.17 -4.05 0.33
C ASN A 384 -19.61 -2.91 -0.61
N LYS A 385 -19.35 -1.65 -0.25
CA LYS A 385 -19.73 -0.47 -1.08
C LYS A 385 -18.57 0.52 -1.22
N GLY A 386 -18.70 1.78 -0.82
CA GLY A 386 -17.70 2.77 -1.23
C GLY A 386 -17.50 3.93 -0.29
N PHE A 387 -16.52 4.75 -0.64
CA PHE A 387 -16.27 6.03 0.01
C PHE A 387 -16.76 7.18 -0.85
N GLY A 388 -17.60 8.06 -0.29
CA GLY A 388 -18.19 9.18 -1.01
C GLY A 388 -18.55 10.38 -0.12
N TYR A 389 -19.02 11.44 -0.75
CA TYR A 389 -19.62 12.60 -0.08
C TYR A 389 -21.11 12.67 -0.40
N GLU A 390 -21.96 12.78 0.63
CA GLU A 390 -23.42 12.70 0.45
C GLU A 390 -24.02 13.79 -0.44
N THR A 391 -23.39 14.94 -0.54
CA THR A 391 -23.93 16.11 -1.28
C THR A 391 -22.90 16.59 -2.30
N TYR A 392 -22.24 15.64 -2.96
CA TYR A 392 -21.15 15.85 -3.91
C TYR A 392 -21.50 16.73 -5.11
N ASP A 393 -22.77 16.81 -5.46
CA ASP A 393 -23.29 17.57 -6.59
C ASP A 393 -23.97 18.89 -6.17
N TRP A 394 -24.13 19.16 -4.86
CA TRP A 394 -24.95 20.28 -4.37
C TRP A 394 -24.14 21.50 -3.92
N TYR A 395 -23.10 21.27 -3.12
CA TYR A 395 -22.34 22.34 -2.48
C TYR A 395 -20.90 22.34 -2.95
N ASP A 396 -20.40 23.51 -3.34
CA ASP A 396 -18.97 23.69 -3.60
C ASP A 396 -18.17 23.55 -2.30
N LYS A 397 -17.07 22.80 -2.37
CA LYS A 397 -16.18 22.53 -1.24
C LYS A 397 -14.73 22.68 -1.69
N GLY A 398 -13.85 22.84 -0.70
CA GLY A 398 -12.41 22.82 -0.92
C GLY A 398 -11.91 21.41 -1.18
N THR A 399 -11.06 20.91 -0.31
CA THR A 399 -10.30 19.68 -0.55
C THR A 399 -10.50 18.63 0.54
N ILE A 400 -10.63 17.36 0.14
CA ILE A 400 -10.41 16.22 1.03
C ILE A 400 -8.91 15.98 1.10
N ASN A 401 -8.32 16.33 2.25
CA ASN A 401 -6.94 16.07 2.59
C ASN A 401 -6.88 14.72 3.33
N LEU A 402 -6.67 13.65 2.56
CA LEU A 402 -6.51 12.30 3.09
C LEU A 402 -5.02 11.98 3.23
N ILE A 403 -4.58 11.62 4.44
CA ILE A 403 -3.26 11.04 4.67
C ILE A 403 -3.43 9.65 5.30
N GLY A 404 -3.15 8.61 4.52
CA GLY A 404 -3.36 7.24 4.93
C GLY A 404 -3.71 6.34 3.76
N SER A 405 -4.76 5.54 3.92
CA SER A 405 -5.17 4.54 2.92
C SER A 405 -6.68 4.56 2.70
N LEU A 406 -7.09 4.63 1.43
CA LEU A 406 -8.50 4.52 1.03
C LEU A 406 -8.74 3.18 0.34
N ILE A 407 -9.54 2.32 0.98
CA ILE A 407 -9.91 0.98 0.54
C ILE A 407 -11.42 0.94 0.34
N GLN A 408 -11.87 0.59 -0.85
CA GLN A 408 -13.29 0.61 -1.18
C GLN A 408 -13.67 -0.48 -2.17
N TYR A 409 -14.88 -1.03 -2.05
CA TYR A 409 -15.38 -1.98 -3.02
C TYR A 409 -15.70 -1.30 -4.36
N LYS A 410 -16.35 -0.14 -4.31
CA LYS A 410 -16.65 0.69 -5.47
C LYS A 410 -16.33 2.14 -5.16
N ARG A 411 -15.74 2.85 -6.12
CA ARG A 411 -15.54 4.30 -6.02
C ARG A 411 -16.89 5.04 -6.06
N LEU A 412 -17.16 5.88 -5.06
CA LEU A 412 -18.30 6.79 -5.06
C LEU A 412 -17.82 8.23 -5.32
N PRO A 413 -18.71 9.11 -5.81
CA PRO A 413 -18.35 10.49 -6.06
C PRO A 413 -18.12 11.25 -4.74
N VAL A 414 -17.14 12.15 -4.77
CA VAL A 414 -16.92 13.14 -3.71
C VAL A 414 -17.05 14.58 -4.22
N GLY A 415 -17.11 14.76 -5.54
CA GLY A 415 -17.29 16.03 -6.22
C GLY A 415 -17.35 15.83 -7.74
N LEU A 416 -17.83 16.86 -8.43
CA LEU A 416 -17.86 17.02 -9.87
C LEU A 416 -16.75 18.00 -10.28
N ILE A 417 -15.95 17.63 -11.28
CA ILE A 417 -14.79 18.40 -11.72
C ILE A 417 -15.23 19.82 -12.13
N GLY A 418 -14.73 20.83 -11.42
CA GLY A 418 -14.99 22.24 -11.71
C GLY A 418 -16.42 22.72 -11.42
N GLN A 419 -17.20 21.99 -10.59
CA GLN A 419 -18.59 22.36 -10.28
C GLN A 419 -18.89 22.36 -8.78
N SER A 420 -18.90 21.19 -8.14
CA SER A 420 -19.39 21.02 -6.78
C SER A 420 -18.71 19.84 -6.08
N GLY A 421 -18.85 19.77 -4.76
CA GLY A 421 -18.19 18.80 -3.90
C GLY A 421 -16.70 19.07 -3.74
N TYR A 422 -15.98 18.07 -3.27
CA TYR A 422 -14.57 18.20 -2.91
C TYR A 422 -13.61 17.86 -4.04
N SER A 423 -12.54 18.64 -4.11
CA SER A 423 -11.29 18.22 -4.75
C SER A 423 -10.55 17.16 -3.91
N LYS A 424 -9.70 16.36 -4.54
CA LYS A 424 -9.00 15.24 -3.89
C LYS A 424 -7.53 15.57 -3.69
N ASN A 425 -7.06 15.47 -2.46
CA ASN A 425 -5.65 15.48 -2.12
C ASN A 425 -5.34 14.26 -1.26
N TYR A 426 -5.05 13.14 -1.92
CA TYR A 426 -4.82 11.86 -1.26
C TYR A 426 -3.33 11.56 -1.23
N SER A 427 -2.82 11.36 -0.03
CA SER A 427 -1.43 11.03 0.24
C SER A 427 -1.31 9.79 1.10
N PHE A 428 -0.25 9.03 0.87
CA PHE A 428 0.04 7.84 1.66
C PHE A 428 0.74 8.19 2.96
N ASP A 429 0.36 7.50 4.04
CA ASP A 429 1.17 7.44 5.25
C ASP A 429 2.21 6.31 5.11
N PRO A 430 3.51 6.62 4.92
CA PRO A 430 4.54 5.62 4.67
C PRO A 430 4.70 4.58 5.79
N ARG A 431 4.24 4.88 7.02
CA ARG A 431 4.23 3.91 8.13
C ARG A 431 3.33 2.72 7.82
N MET A 432 2.29 2.91 7.01
CA MET A 432 1.33 1.86 6.65
C MET A 432 1.92 0.73 5.77
N ASN A 433 3.16 0.88 5.30
CA ASN A 433 3.91 -0.23 4.73
C ASN A 433 4.24 -1.32 5.76
N TYR A 434 4.36 -0.96 7.04
CA TYR A 434 4.88 -1.83 8.10
C TYR A 434 4.01 -1.82 9.37
N GLN A 435 3.04 -0.91 9.43
CA GLN A 435 2.12 -0.75 10.55
C GLN A 435 0.68 -0.81 10.04
N THR A 436 -0.20 -1.30 10.88
CA THR A 436 -1.63 -1.41 10.61
C THR A 436 -2.38 -0.90 11.83
N PRO A 437 -3.59 -0.33 11.68
CA PRO A 437 -4.48 -0.11 12.82
C PRO A 437 -4.67 -1.39 13.64
N PRO A 438 -4.95 -1.32 14.96
CA PRO A 438 -5.11 -2.50 15.80
C PRO A 438 -6.14 -3.46 15.24
N HIS A 439 -5.75 -4.73 15.06
CA HIS A 439 -6.64 -5.79 14.55
C HIS A 439 -7.32 -5.47 13.19
N PHE A 440 -6.66 -4.68 12.34
CA PHE A 440 -7.19 -4.34 11.04
C PHE A 440 -7.46 -5.58 10.16
N LEU A 441 -8.37 -5.44 9.19
CA LEU A 441 -8.74 -6.56 8.32
C LEU A 441 -7.58 -6.90 7.36
N GLU A 442 -7.32 -8.18 7.19
CA GLU A 442 -6.37 -8.70 6.20
C GLU A 442 -7.13 -9.27 4.99
N PRO A 443 -6.54 -9.27 3.77
CA PRO A 443 -7.12 -9.98 2.63
C PRO A 443 -7.30 -11.47 2.94
N SER A 444 -8.41 -12.07 2.51
CA SER A 444 -8.71 -13.48 2.81
C SER A 444 -7.69 -14.46 2.22
N GLU A 445 -7.00 -14.03 1.16
CA GLU A 445 -5.87 -14.73 0.52
C GLU A 445 -4.66 -13.78 0.47
N ALA A 446 -4.27 -13.22 1.61
CA ALA A 446 -3.12 -12.33 1.71
C ALA A 446 -1.81 -13.06 1.40
N GLY A 447 -1.43 -13.07 0.13
CA GLY A 447 -0.14 -13.57 -0.32
C GLY A 447 1.04 -12.70 0.13
N TRP A 448 2.23 -13.27 0.11
CA TRP A 448 3.51 -12.59 0.26
C TRP A 448 4.02 -12.11 -1.11
N GLU A 449 4.74 -10.99 -1.12
CA GLU A 449 5.42 -10.46 -2.30
C GLU A 449 6.85 -10.02 -1.98
N VAL A 450 7.68 -9.93 -3.02
CA VAL A 450 8.99 -9.26 -2.92
C VAL A 450 8.74 -7.76 -2.73
N ASP A 451 9.16 -7.24 -1.59
CA ASP A 451 9.13 -5.82 -1.27
C ASP A 451 10.35 -5.10 -1.85
N TYR A 452 11.52 -5.71 -1.68
CA TYR A 452 12.79 -5.21 -2.17
C TYR A 452 13.80 -6.36 -2.28
N TRP A 453 14.74 -6.22 -3.22
CA TRP A 453 15.93 -7.06 -3.27
C TRP A 453 17.16 -6.22 -3.63
N GLN A 454 18.32 -6.63 -3.12
CA GLN A 454 19.63 -6.10 -3.50
C GLN A 454 20.66 -7.20 -3.63
N GLU A 455 21.62 -6.98 -4.50
CA GLU A 455 22.86 -7.76 -4.52
C GLU A 455 23.77 -7.31 -3.37
N THR A 456 24.34 -8.26 -2.65
CA THR A 456 25.27 -8.02 -1.54
C THR A 456 26.58 -8.75 -1.77
N ALA A 457 27.62 -8.36 -1.02
CA ALA A 457 28.86 -9.12 -1.01
C ALA A 457 28.60 -10.59 -0.63
N ASN A 458 29.36 -11.51 -1.25
CA ASN A 458 29.28 -12.91 -0.89
C ASN A 458 29.76 -13.10 0.56
N PRO A 459 29.04 -13.87 1.38
CA PRO A 459 29.39 -14.14 2.77
C PRO A 459 30.63 -15.03 2.93
#